data_AF-A0A6C2YV79-F1
#
_entry.id   AF-A0A6C2YV79-F1
#
_cell.length_a   1.000
_cell.length_b   1.000
_cell.length_c   1.000
_cell.angle_alpha   90.00
_cell.angle_beta   90.00
_cell.angle_gamma   90.00
#
_symmetry.space_group_name_H-M   'P 1'
#
loop_
_entity.id
_entity.type
_entity.pdbx_description
1 polymer ?
#
loop_
_entity_poly.entity_id
_entity_poly.type
_entity_poly.pdbx_seq_one_letter_code
_entity_poly.pdbx_strand_id
1 'polypeptide(L)'
;MTPQMTNYTPGRLYPIAFRGLDWLQYQPGTLPDGSLAILGRLPPQRGLRQPGPYPVGPELGVFFSADGTYLRHEILPIPAMIDPAWPQSQQSEFSVQHILDARSRWSADIGFTPGTIQVQYFALPEFMIGIADWPNHLFRERLLAGSDPELLAELNEDERHQEWIEGGFYVLYWGNDFWMHPDGTISST
;
A
#
# COMPACT_ATOMS: atom_id res chain seq x y z
N MET A 1 -20.12 -13.59 6.90
CA MET A 1 -19.24 -13.77 8.07
C MET A 1 -17.91 -13.11 7.73
N THR A 2 -17.58 -12.00 8.37
CA THR A 2 -16.31 -11.30 8.17
C THR A 2 -15.24 -12.11 8.92
N PRO A 3 -14.15 -12.55 8.27
CA PRO A 3 -13.09 -13.27 8.98
C PRO A 3 -12.55 -12.40 10.12
N GLN A 4 -12.60 -12.91 11.35
CA GLN A 4 -11.97 -12.23 12.48
C GLN A 4 -10.45 -12.33 12.31
N MET A 5 -9.80 -11.18 12.10
CA MET A 5 -8.36 -11.09 12.02
C MET A 5 -7.79 -11.02 13.44
N THR A 6 -7.15 -12.11 13.87
CA THR A 6 -6.63 -12.32 15.22
C THR A 6 -5.31 -11.58 15.52
N ASN A 7 -4.74 -10.88 14.55
CA ASN A 7 -3.37 -10.34 14.62
C ASN A 7 -3.36 -8.81 14.59
N TYR A 8 -4.34 -8.19 15.24
CA TYR A 8 -4.46 -6.75 15.40
C TYR A 8 -4.31 -6.40 16.87
N THR A 9 -3.42 -5.46 17.16
CA THR A 9 -3.32 -4.83 18.47
C THR A 9 -4.17 -3.56 18.50
N PRO A 10 -5.33 -3.53 19.19
CA PRO A 10 -6.20 -2.35 19.22
C PRO A 10 -5.49 -1.06 19.62
N GLY A 11 -5.61 -0.03 18.78
CA GLY A 11 -5.04 1.29 19.06
C GLY A 11 -3.53 1.43 18.83
N ARG A 12 -2.85 0.39 18.31
CA ARG A 12 -1.45 0.51 17.89
C ARG A 12 -1.33 1.48 16.71
N LEU A 13 -0.36 2.38 16.80
CA LEU A 13 0.04 3.27 15.73
C LEU A 13 1.27 2.72 15.01
N TYR A 14 1.20 2.73 13.68
CA TYR A 14 2.23 2.26 12.79
C TYR A 14 2.85 3.45 12.07
N PRO A 15 4.14 3.75 12.32
CA PRO A 15 4.82 4.77 11.55
C PRO A 15 4.97 4.33 10.10
N ILE A 16 4.85 5.24 9.16
CA ILE A 16 5.15 4.97 7.75
C ILE A 16 6.08 6.07 7.30
N ALA A 17 7.35 5.72 7.09
CA ALA A 17 8.36 6.64 6.62
C ALA A 17 8.76 6.32 5.19
N PHE A 18 9.03 7.36 4.42
CA PHE A 18 9.63 7.22 3.10
C PHE A 18 11.15 7.33 3.22
N ARG A 19 11.88 6.26 2.84
CA ARG A 19 13.35 6.30 2.70
C ARG A 19 13.80 5.44 1.52
N GLY A 20 13.89 6.01 0.31
CA GLY A 20 14.49 5.29 -0.81
C GLY A 20 14.05 5.71 -2.21
N LEU A 21 14.44 4.89 -3.20
CA LEU A 21 14.23 5.12 -4.64
C LEU A 21 12.87 4.59 -5.16
N ASP A 22 12.02 4.00 -4.30
CA ASP A 22 10.68 3.49 -4.65
C ASP A 22 9.58 4.56 -4.68
N TRP A 23 9.92 5.79 -5.07
CA TRP A 23 8.99 6.93 -5.14
C TRP A 23 7.78 6.69 -6.04
N LEU A 24 7.82 5.68 -6.92
CA LEU A 24 6.70 5.32 -7.78
C LEU A 24 5.58 4.57 -7.05
N GLN A 25 5.86 3.92 -5.91
CA GLN A 25 4.90 2.99 -5.29
C GLN A 25 3.97 3.69 -4.32
N TYR A 26 4.49 4.40 -3.31
CA TYR A 26 3.68 5.18 -2.38
C TYR A 26 4.47 6.32 -1.70
N GLN A 27 3.74 7.28 -1.13
CA GLN A 27 4.26 8.46 -0.44
C GLN A 27 3.34 8.81 0.74
N PRO A 28 3.79 8.66 1.99
CA PRO A 28 3.08 9.15 3.17
C PRO A 28 3.26 10.66 3.33
N GLY A 29 2.28 11.32 3.95
CA GLY A 29 2.35 12.75 4.26
C GLY A 29 1.09 13.31 4.92
N THR A 30 1.08 14.62 5.14
CA THR A 30 0.01 15.34 5.83
C THR A 30 -0.74 16.28 4.91
N LEU A 31 -1.98 16.59 5.28
CA LEU A 31 -2.83 17.59 4.65
C LEU A 31 -2.93 18.85 5.52
N PRO A 32 -3.43 20.00 4.99
CA PRO A 32 -3.47 21.27 5.72
C PRO A 32 -4.32 21.27 7.00
N ASP A 33 -5.31 20.38 7.09
CA ASP A 33 -6.16 20.21 8.27
C ASP A 33 -5.57 19.26 9.34
N GLY A 34 -4.35 18.75 9.11
CA GLY A 34 -3.68 17.80 9.99
C GLY A 34 -4.06 16.33 9.75
N SER A 35 -4.96 16.05 8.80
CA SER A 35 -5.23 14.67 8.36
C SER A 35 -4.03 14.08 7.62
N LEU A 36 -3.99 12.76 7.52
CA LEU A 36 -2.85 12.01 6.98
C LEU A 36 -3.25 11.35 5.66
N ALA A 37 -2.30 11.17 4.77
CA ALA A 37 -2.54 10.48 3.51
C ALA A 37 -1.35 9.61 3.09
N ILE A 38 -1.66 8.53 2.38
CA ILE A 38 -0.71 7.74 1.60
C ILE A 38 -1.14 7.85 0.14
N LEU A 39 -0.31 8.45 -0.69
CA LEU A 39 -0.53 8.54 -2.14
C LEU A 39 0.33 7.50 -2.85
N GLY A 40 -0.23 6.67 -3.70
CA GLY A 40 0.54 5.63 -4.38
C GLY A 40 -0.14 5.05 -5.59
N ARG A 41 0.60 4.28 -6.39
CA ARG A 41 0.05 3.64 -7.58
C ARG A 41 -0.69 2.36 -7.17
N LEU A 42 -1.87 2.11 -7.75
CA LEU A 42 -2.50 0.81 -7.58
C LEU A 42 -1.63 -0.30 -8.18
N PRO A 43 -1.45 -1.43 -7.47
CA PRO A 43 -0.77 -2.56 -8.04
C PRO A 43 -1.55 -3.14 -9.23
N PRO A 44 -0.85 -3.75 -10.20
CA PRO A 44 -1.53 -4.39 -11.32
C PRO A 44 -2.50 -5.47 -10.81
N GLN A 45 -3.78 -5.29 -11.12
CA GLN A 45 -4.84 -6.23 -10.76
C GLN A 45 -4.59 -7.56 -11.50
N ARG A 46 -4.32 -8.64 -10.76
CA ARG A 46 -4.13 -10.00 -11.33
C ARG A 46 -5.40 -10.41 -12.09
N GLY A 47 -5.26 -10.75 -13.38
CA GLY A 47 -6.37 -11.20 -14.24
C GLY A 47 -6.67 -10.24 -15.39
N LEU A 48 -6.32 -8.95 -15.25
CA LEU A 48 -6.26 -8.03 -16.38
C LEU A 48 -4.90 -8.19 -17.05
N ARG A 49 -4.81 -9.07 -18.04
CA ARG A 49 -3.69 -9.05 -18.99
C ARG A 49 -3.73 -7.70 -19.70
N GLN A 50 -3.02 -6.70 -19.18
CA GLN A 50 -2.78 -5.50 -19.95
C GLN A 50 -1.76 -5.85 -21.05
N PRO A 51 -2.13 -5.75 -22.34
CA PRO A 51 -1.16 -5.88 -23.41
C PRO A 51 -0.29 -4.62 -23.40
N GLY A 52 0.82 -4.66 -22.66
CA GLY A 52 1.76 -3.55 -22.59
C GLY A 52 2.81 -3.77 -21.50
N PRO A 53 4.03 -3.23 -21.67
CA PRO A 53 5.13 -3.41 -20.73
C PRO A 53 4.98 -2.63 -19.42
N TYR A 54 4.01 -1.71 -19.31
CA TYR A 54 3.84 -0.88 -18.11
C TYR A 54 2.38 -0.84 -17.65
N PRO A 55 2.11 -1.12 -16.37
CA PRO A 55 0.81 -0.90 -15.78
C PRO A 55 0.62 0.61 -15.61
N VAL A 56 -0.11 1.22 -16.55
CA VAL A 56 -0.77 2.52 -16.34
C VAL A 56 -1.97 2.25 -15.42
N GLY A 57 -1.68 1.97 -14.15
CA GLY A 57 -2.66 1.89 -13.09
C GLY A 57 -3.05 3.31 -12.64
N PRO A 58 -4.28 3.51 -12.15
CA PRO A 58 -4.64 4.80 -11.56
C PRO A 58 -3.84 5.03 -10.28
N GLU A 59 -3.72 6.30 -9.89
CA GLU A 59 -3.18 6.68 -8.59
C GLU A 59 -4.27 6.51 -7.52
N LEU A 60 -3.90 6.07 -6.33
CA LEU A 60 -4.75 5.90 -5.17
C LEU A 60 -4.25 6.81 -4.05
N GLY A 61 -5.19 7.46 -3.38
CA GLY A 61 -4.97 8.20 -2.14
C GLY A 61 -5.75 7.51 -1.04
N VAL A 62 -5.08 7.13 0.04
CA VAL A 62 -5.69 6.58 1.25
C VAL A 62 -5.60 7.64 2.33
N PHE A 63 -6.72 8.03 2.91
CA PHE A 63 -6.83 9.17 3.81
C PHE A 63 -7.23 8.72 5.21
N PHE A 64 -6.61 9.34 6.21
CA PHE A 64 -6.75 9.04 7.62
C PHE A 64 -6.97 10.32 8.41
N SER A 65 -7.63 10.24 9.55
CA SER A 65 -7.66 11.33 10.53
C SER A 65 -6.28 11.56 11.14
N ALA A 66 -6.12 12.67 11.88
CA ALA A 66 -4.86 13.03 12.52
C ALA A 66 -4.36 12.00 13.55
N ASP A 67 -5.26 11.18 14.11
CA ASP A 67 -4.96 10.06 15.02
C ASP A 67 -4.74 8.72 14.29
N GLY A 68 -4.68 8.75 12.96
CA GLY A 68 -4.35 7.59 12.13
C GLY A 68 -5.53 6.68 11.79
N THR A 69 -6.76 6.98 12.20
CA THR A 69 -7.92 6.18 11.81
C THR A 69 -8.24 6.35 10.32
N TYR A 70 -8.46 5.24 9.61
CA TYR A 70 -8.87 5.27 8.20
C TYR A 70 -10.20 6.03 8.01
N LEU A 71 -10.23 6.94 7.03
CA LEU A 71 -11.42 7.72 6.68
C LEU A 71 -12.01 7.27 5.34
N ARG A 72 -11.19 7.28 4.28
CA ARG A 72 -11.63 6.99 2.91
C ARG A 72 -10.44 6.71 1.98
N HIS A 73 -10.74 6.30 0.76
CA HIS A 73 -9.79 6.29 -0.33
C HIS A 73 -10.36 7.00 -1.56
N GLU A 74 -9.49 7.51 -2.42
CA GLU A 74 -9.84 8.14 -3.69
C GLU A 74 -8.95 7.61 -4.80
N ILE A 75 -9.54 7.34 -5.96
CA ILE A 75 -8.81 6.93 -7.15
C ILE A 75 -8.71 8.15 -8.06
N LEU A 76 -7.50 8.58 -8.38
CA LEU A 76 -7.25 9.58 -9.41
C LEU A 76 -7.18 8.87 -10.77
N PRO A 77 -8.18 9.05 -11.65
CA PRO A 77 -8.13 8.52 -12.99
C PRO A 77 -7.03 9.26 -13.77
N ILE A 78 -6.00 8.54 -14.20
CA ILE A 78 -4.99 9.06 -15.11
C ILE A 78 -5.51 8.79 -16.53
N PRO A 79 -5.83 9.82 -17.33
CA PRO A 79 -6.26 9.60 -18.70
C PRO A 79 -5.17 8.83 -19.46
N ALA A 80 -5.52 7.67 -20.02
CA ALA A 80 -4.63 6.94 -20.89
C ALA A 80 -4.49 7.71 -22.21
N MET A 81 -3.52 8.62 -22.27
CA MET A 81 -3.18 9.33 -23.49
C MET A 81 -1.97 8.65 -24.11
N ILE A 82 -2.18 7.49 -24.72
CA ILE A 82 -1.14 6.79 -25.47
C ILE A 82 -1.57 6.82 -26.93
N ASP A 83 -0.81 7.50 -27.77
CA ASP A 83 -0.95 7.39 -29.22
C ASP A 83 -0.46 5.99 -29.64
N PRO A 84 -1.35 5.12 -30.14
CA PRO A 84 -0.97 3.76 -30.53
C PRO A 84 0.04 3.73 -31.69
N ALA A 85 0.24 4.85 -32.40
CA ALA A 85 1.23 4.97 -33.47
C ALA A 85 2.67 5.16 -32.96
N TRP A 86 2.87 5.48 -31.68
CA TRP A 86 4.21 5.72 -31.14
C TRP A 86 4.99 4.42 -30.92
N PRO A 87 6.34 4.42 -31.03
CA PRO A 87 7.18 3.31 -30.58
C PRO A 87 6.97 3.00 -29.09
N GLN A 88 7.03 1.72 -28.72
CA GLN A 88 6.80 1.24 -27.35
C GLN A 88 7.66 1.96 -26.30
N SER A 89 8.92 2.26 -26.60
CA SER A 89 9.81 3.02 -25.70
C SER A 89 9.28 4.43 -25.40
N GLN A 90 8.77 5.14 -26.42
CA GLN A 90 8.21 6.48 -26.24
C GLN A 90 6.89 6.44 -25.48
N GLN A 91 6.05 5.44 -25.74
CA GLN A 91 4.82 5.23 -24.95
C GLN A 91 5.15 5.04 -23.46
N SER A 92 6.25 4.36 -23.16
CA SER A 92 6.70 4.03 -21.81
C SER A 92 7.24 5.25 -21.06
N GLU A 93 8.13 6.02 -21.68
CA GLU A 93 8.66 7.26 -21.11
C GLU A 93 7.55 8.30 -20.88
N PHE A 94 6.68 8.48 -21.89
CA PHE A 94 5.55 9.40 -21.78
C PHE A 94 4.60 9.02 -20.65
N SER A 95 4.29 7.73 -20.48
CA SER A 95 3.37 7.30 -19.44
C SER A 95 3.95 7.47 -18.03
N VAL A 96 5.26 7.27 -17.82
CA VAL A 96 5.89 7.56 -16.51
C VAL A 96 5.80 9.06 -16.18
N GLN A 97 6.18 9.93 -17.12
CA GLN A 97 6.15 11.37 -16.89
C GLN A 97 4.72 11.89 -16.69
N HIS A 98 3.74 11.38 -17.45
CA HIS A 98 2.36 11.78 -17.30
C HIS A 98 1.81 11.42 -15.92
N ILE A 99 2.17 10.24 -15.40
CA ILE A 99 1.75 9.81 -14.06
C ILE A 99 2.39 10.70 -12.99
N LEU A 100 3.68 11.02 -13.15
CA LEU A 100 4.36 11.97 -12.28
C LEU A 100 3.68 13.34 -12.24
N ASP A 101 3.34 13.88 -13.42
CA ASP A 101 2.69 15.17 -13.54
C ASP A 101 1.26 15.14 -12.97
N ALA A 102 0.53 14.04 -13.16
CA ALA A 102 -0.78 13.84 -12.57
C ALA A 102 -0.71 13.77 -11.03
N ARG A 103 0.22 12.97 -10.48
CA ARG A 103 0.44 12.88 -9.04
C ARG A 103 0.87 14.23 -8.46
N SER A 104 1.82 14.91 -9.09
CA SER A 104 2.32 16.21 -8.63
C SER A 104 1.20 17.26 -8.57
N ARG A 105 0.35 17.33 -9.60
CA ARG A 105 -0.83 18.21 -9.60
C ARG A 105 -1.80 17.84 -8.49
N TRP A 106 -2.15 16.56 -8.37
CA TRP A 106 -3.08 16.13 -7.35
C TRP A 106 -2.58 16.39 -5.93
N SER A 107 -1.29 16.11 -5.66
CA SER A 107 -0.65 16.44 -4.39
C SER A 107 -0.72 17.95 -4.09
N ALA A 108 -0.49 18.80 -5.09
CA ALA A 108 -0.59 20.25 -4.93
C ALA A 108 -2.04 20.70 -4.65
N ASP A 109 -3.02 20.16 -5.38
CA ASP A 109 -4.44 20.51 -5.25
C ASP A 109 -5.00 20.22 -3.86
N ILE A 110 -4.56 19.12 -3.23
CA ILE A 110 -4.99 18.73 -1.88
C ILE A 110 -4.09 19.30 -0.77
N GLY A 111 -3.04 20.05 -1.12
CA GLY A 111 -2.07 20.59 -0.15
C GLY A 111 -1.22 19.53 0.56
N PHE A 112 -0.96 18.41 -0.11
CA PHE A 112 -0.20 17.29 0.44
C PHE A 112 1.27 17.65 0.67
N THR A 113 1.74 17.42 1.89
CA THR A 113 3.14 17.59 2.28
C THR A 113 3.74 16.23 2.65
N PRO A 114 4.72 15.72 1.89
CA PRO A 114 5.35 14.43 2.18
C PRO A 114 6.02 14.41 3.56
N GLY A 115 5.88 13.31 4.28
CA GLY A 115 6.47 13.15 5.60
C GLY A 115 6.10 11.82 6.26
N THR A 116 6.78 11.51 7.36
CA THR A 116 6.41 10.33 8.17
C THR A 116 5.06 10.56 8.81
N ILE A 117 4.17 9.58 8.69
CA ILE A 117 2.85 9.59 9.33
C ILE A 117 2.72 8.41 10.29
N GLN A 118 1.71 8.44 11.16
CA GLN A 118 1.33 7.32 12.00
C GLN A 118 -0.12 6.95 11.72
N VAL A 119 -0.37 5.71 11.33
CA VAL A 119 -1.72 5.21 11.04
C VAL A 119 -2.09 4.09 11.97
N GLN A 120 -3.38 3.91 12.22
CA GLN A 120 -3.90 2.69 12.83
C GLN A 120 -3.97 1.59 11.78
N TYR A 121 -4.27 0.37 12.23
CA TYR A 121 -4.58 -0.73 11.35
C TYR A 121 -5.66 -0.35 10.32
N PHE A 122 -5.43 -0.70 9.06
CA PHE A 122 -6.39 -0.54 7.98
C PHE A 122 -6.18 -1.63 6.92
N ALA A 123 -7.24 -1.96 6.20
CA ALA A 123 -7.20 -2.90 5.09
C ALA A 123 -8.18 -2.47 4.00
N LEU A 124 -7.72 -2.50 2.75
CA LEU A 124 -8.47 -2.32 1.52
C LEU A 124 -8.25 -3.55 0.62
N PRO A 125 -8.94 -4.67 0.90
CA PRO A 125 -8.71 -5.94 0.21
C PRO A 125 -8.89 -5.85 -1.31
N GLU A 126 -9.80 -5.00 -1.78
CA GLU A 126 -10.09 -4.76 -3.20
C GLU A 126 -8.90 -4.16 -3.97
N PHE A 127 -7.99 -3.50 -3.27
CA PHE A 127 -6.77 -2.92 -3.84
C PHE A 127 -5.51 -3.66 -3.46
N MET A 128 -5.63 -4.73 -2.65
CA MET A 128 -4.47 -5.42 -2.09
C MET A 128 -3.56 -4.44 -1.32
N ILE A 129 -4.18 -3.61 -0.47
CA ILE A 129 -3.50 -2.61 0.35
C ILE A 129 -3.91 -2.76 1.81
N GLY A 130 -2.97 -2.60 2.74
CA GLY A 130 -3.27 -2.57 4.17
C GLY A 130 -2.01 -2.55 5.03
N ILE A 131 -2.18 -2.48 6.35
CA ILE A 131 -1.09 -2.57 7.31
C ILE A 131 -1.44 -3.61 8.37
N ALA A 132 -0.48 -4.44 8.77
CA ALA A 132 -0.70 -5.52 9.74
C ALA A 132 0.54 -5.78 10.61
N ASP A 133 0.32 -6.35 11.80
CA ASP A 133 1.41 -6.69 12.73
C ASP A 133 2.34 -7.80 12.20
N TRP A 134 1.93 -8.60 11.20
CA TRP A 134 2.69 -9.75 10.69
C TRP A 134 2.58 -9.88 9.16
N PRO A 135 3.64 -10.28 8.43
CA PRO A 135 3.59 -10.56 7.00
C PRO A 135 2.66 -11.74 6.76
N ASN A 136 1.45 -11.42 6.32
CA ASN A 136 0.48 -12.45 6.05
C ASN A 136 0.45 -12.63 4.53
N HIS A 137 1.39 -13.37 3.98
CA HIS A 137 1.20 -14.01 2.68
C HIS A 137 -0.08 -14.90 2.71
N LEU A 138 -0.54 -15.28 3.92
CA LEU A 138 -1.86 -15.87 4.15
C LEU A 138 -2.99 -14.86 4.41
N PHE A 139 -2.83 -13.54 4.26
CA PHE A 139 -4.00 -12.66 4.17
C PHE A 139 -4.82 -13.06 2.95
N ARG A 140 -4.14 -13.33 1.83
CA ARG A 140 -4.73 -13.82 0.59
C ARG A 140 -5.30 -15.23 0.74
N GLU A 141 -4.55 -16.15 1.34
CA GLU A 141 -5.03 -17.53 1.52
C GLU A 141 -6.11 -17.62 2.60
N ARG A 142 -6.07 -16.89 3.72
CA ARG A 142 -7.15 -16.88 4.72
C ARG A 142 -8.40 -16.13 4.25
N LEU A 143 -8.28 -15.11 3.39
CA LEU A 143 -9.42 -14.46 2.73
C LEU A 143 -10.05 -15.37 1.65
N LEU A 144 -9.27 -16.20 0.96
CA LEU A 144 -9.73 -17.04 -0.16
C LEU A 144 -10.02 -18.51 0.20
N ALA A 145 -9.36 -19.10 1.19
CA ALA A 145 -9.34 -20.54 1.46
C ALA A 145 -10.39 -21.03 2.46
N GLY A 146 -11.21 -20.14 3.03
CA GLY A 146 -12.37 -20.53 3.83
C GLY A 146 -12.14 -21.70 4.79
N SER A 147 -11.49 -21.44 5.93
CA SER A 147 -11.40 -22.40 7.05
C SER A 147 -10.74 -23.76 6.73
N ASP A 148 -9.70 -23.82 5.90
CA ASP A 148 -8.87 -25.04 5.77
C ASP A 148 -7.92 -25.19 6.98
N PRO A 149 -8.07 -26.24 7.81
CA PRO A 149 -7.28 -26.42 9.03
C PRO A 149 -5.86 -26.96 8.79
N GLU A 150 -5.58 -27.64 7.68
CA GLU A 150 -4.26 -28.25 7.43
C GLU A 150 -3.23 -27.18 7.02
N LEU A 151 -3.67 -26.18 6.26
CA LEU A 151 -2.84 -25.04 5.87
C LEU A 151 -2.50 -24.11 7.05
N LEU A 152 -3.27 -24.19 8.15
CA LEU A 152 -3.02 -23.46 9.39
C LEU A 152 -2.00 -24.16 10.30
N ALA A 153 -1.74 -25.46 10.12
CA ALA A 153 -0.89 -26.25 11.01
C ALA A 153 0.59 -26.29 10.62
N GLU A 154 0.95 -26.01 9.34
CA GLU A 154 2.35 -25.95 8.89
C GLU A 154 3.08 -24.65 9.24
N LEU A 155 2.35 -23.63 9.71
CA LEU A 155 2.89 -22.37 10.19
C LEU A 155 3.39 -22.54 11.62
N ASN A 156 4.49 -23.26 11.81
CA ASN A 156 5.23 -23.26 13.08
C ASN A 156 6.02 -21.93 13.20
N GLU A 157 5.29 -20.82 13.12
CA GLU A 157 5.74 -19.43 13.02
C GLU A 157 5.77 -18.74 14.40
N ASP A 158 5.34 -19.41 15.47
CA ASP A 158 5.07 -18.75 16.75
C ASP A 158 6.28 -18.08 17.40
N GLU A 159 7.48 -18.68 17.37
CA GLU A 159 8.68 -18.07 17.97
C GLU A 159 9.16 -16.84 17.18
N ARG A 160 9.21 -16.94 15.84
CA ARG A 160 9.57 -15.79 14.98
C ARG A 160 8.51 -14.70 14.99
N HIS A 161 7.26 -15.08 15.17
CA HIS A 161 6.13 -14.17 15.34
C HIS A 161 6.24 -13.40 16.66
N GLN A 162 6.60 -14.08 17.76
CA GLN A 162 6.85 -13.41 19.03
C GLN A 162 8.05 -12.45 18.93
N GLU A 163 9.20 -12.89 18.38
CA GLU A 163 10.36 -12.00 18.20
C GLU A 163 10.04 -10.77 17.35
N TRP A 164 9.16 -10.90 16.35
CA TRP A 164 8.73 -9.80 15.50
C TRP A 164 7.77 -8.83 16.20
N ILE A 165 6.80 -9.36 16.93
CA ILE A 165 5.90 -8.55 17.75
C ILE A 165 6.71 -7.80 18.81
N GLU A 166 7.58 -8.50 19.54
CA GLU A 166 8.47 -7.93 20.56
C GLU A 166 9.43 -6.90 19.95
N GLY A 167 9.94 -7.18 18.76
CA GLY A 167 10.77 -6.25 17.99
C GLY A 167 10.01 -5.05 17.42
N GLY A 168 8.69 -5.01 17.51
CA GLY A 168 7.84 -3.90 17.06
C GLY A 168 7.73 -3.77 15.54
N PHE A 169 8.06 -4.82 14.80
CA PHE A 169 7.97 -4.85 13.34
C PHE A 169 6.51 -4.97 12.88
N TYR A 170 6.25 -4.61 11.62
CA TYR A 170 4.94 -4.71 10.97
C TYR A 170 5.11 -4.74 9.46
N VAL A 171 4.01 -4.92 8.73
CA VAL A 171 4.01 -5.02 7.27
C VAL A 171 3.04 -4.02 6.68
N LEU A 172 3.52 -3.26 5.70
CA LEU A 172 2.68 -2.53 4.76
C LEU A 172 2.50 -3.42 3.53
N TYR A 173 1.26 -3.78 3.23
CA TYR A 173 0.91 -4.43 1.98
C TYR A 173 0.50 -3.37 0.97
N TRP A 174 1.20 -3.28 -0.16
CA TRP A 174 0.85 -2.37 -1.26
C TRP A 174 1.15 -3.03 -2.60
N GLY A 175 0.39 -4.09 -2.92
CA GLY A 175 0.69 -4.98 -4.06
C GLY A 175 1.88 -5.90 -3.88
N ASN A 176 2.79 -5.54 -2.97
CA ASN A 176 3.91 -6.32 -2.46
C ASN A 176 3.94 -6.20 -0.93
N ASP A 177 4.60 -7.15 -0.27
CA ASP A 177 4.82 -7.12 1.18
C ASP A 177 6.05 -6.28 1.48
N PHE A 178 5.87 -5.12 2.12
CA PHE A 178 6.97 -4.27 2.60
C PHE A 178 7.19 -4.53 4.09
N TRP A 179 8.39 -5.01 4.42
CA TRP A 179 8.75 -5.32 5.80
C TRP A 179 9.25 -4.06 6.50
N MET A 180 8.55 -3.67 7.57
CA MET A 180 8.74 -2.38 8.22
C MET A 180 9.30 -2.54 9.63
N HIS A 181 10.32 -1.75 9.92
CA HIS A 181 10.87 -1.55 11.25
C HIS A 181 9.97 -0.65 12.12
N PRO A 182 10.13 -0.68 13.46
CA PRO A 182 9.40 0.18 14.39
C PRO A 182 9.45 1.68 14.10
N ASP A 183 10.44 2.15 13.34
CA ASP A 183 10.65 3.56 13.02
C ASP A 183 10.03 4.00 11.68
N GLY A 184 9.40 3.08 10.94
CA GLY A 184 8.85 3.36 9.62
C GLY A 184 9.74 2.94 8.45
N THR A 185 10.93 2.39 8.70
CA THR A 185 11.89 2.07 7.62
C THR A 185 11.70 0.67 7.03
N ILE A 186 11.99 0.52 5.74
CA ILE A 186 11.85 -0.75 5.00
C ILE A 186 13.21 -1.49 4.99
N SER A 187 13.20 -2.81 5.21
CA SER A 187 14.42 -3.64 5.23
C SER A 187 14.60 -4.59 4.05
N SER A 188 13.57 -4.83 3.26
CA SER A 188 13.63 -5.72 2.09
C SER A 188 12.59 -5.32 1.05
N THR A 189 12.97 -5.38 -0.23
CA THR A 189 12.13 -5.25 -1.43
C THR A 189 12.41 -6.40 -2.38
#